data_AF-A0A9X8CZ47-F1
#
_entry.id   AF-A0A9X8CZ47-F1
#
_cell.length_a   1.000
_cell.length_b   1.000
_cell.length_c   1.000
_cell.angle_alpha   90.00
_cell.angle_beta   90.00
_cell.angle_gamma   90.00
#
_symmetry.space_group_name_H-M   'P 1'
#
loop_
_entity.id
_entity.type
_entity.pdbx_description
1 polymer ?
#
loop_
_entity_poly.entity_id
_entity_poly.type
_entity_poly.pdbx_seq_one_letter_code
_entity_poly.pdbx_strand_id
1 'polypeptide(L)'
;MAPLEEHKGPEADALPDTATLPADLAALYLCMSPAQLADLRKSKRPDGRPGNGPSVIQPVEGTGGAKAPALYQLGTLRTFAKAHAAPSAFDTALNTGMLGWVSAKLPFFAEREPRTKRGKRVLIGGAWDRADPLREQRFVALAKGRIRFTSITCAEAVSSLWADVASHRALADKGLALLSRETQVIETSLAETAALAATAQADAAAA
;
A
#
# COMPACT_ATOMS: atom_id res chain seq x y z
N MET A 1 -3.93 22.43 43.75
CA MET A 1 -4.54 21.21 43.19
C MET A 1 -4.94 21.54 41.76
N ALA A 2 -4.11 21.19 40.78
CA ALA A 2 -4.46 21.32 39.37
C ALA A 2 -5.42 20.18 39.01
N PRO A 3 -6.49 20.41 38.22
CA PRO A 3 -7.39 19.34 37.82
C PRO A 3 -6.65 18.37 36.90
N LEU A 4 -6.69 17.09 37.27
CA LEU A 4 -6.25 15.97 36.45
C LEU A 4 -7.01 16.00 35.13
N GLU A 5 -6.30 16.23 34.02
CA GLU A 5 -6.89 16.13 32.70
C GLU A 5 -7.44 14.73 32.49
N GLU A 6 -8.76 14.65 32.30
CA GLU A 6 -9.45 13.44 31.87
C GLU A 6 -8.73 12.87 30.64
N HIS A 7 -8.18 11.67 30.78
CA HIS A 7 -7.68 10.88 29.66
C HIS A 7 -8.84 10.57 28.71
N LYS A 8 -9.02 11.44 27.72
CA LYS A 8 -9.88 11.23 26.56
C LYS A 8 -9.48 9.91 25.89
N GLY A 9 -10.42 8.97 25.86
CA GLY A 9 -10.24 7.64 25.28
C GLY A 9 -9.88 7.64 23.78
N PRO A 10 -9.61 6.46 23.18
CA PRO A 10 -9.08 6.32 21.82
C PRO A 10 -9.95 6.94 20.70
N GLU A 11 -11.22 7.22 20.98
CA GLU A 11 -12.14 7.89 20.05
C GLU A 11 -11.86 9.40 19.91
N ALA A 12 -11.24 10.04 20.90
CA ALA A 12 -10.94 11.47 20.86
C ALA A 12 -9.92 11.85 19.77
N ASP A 13 -9.18 10.87 19.28
CA ASP A 13 -8.17 11.06 18.26
C ASP A 13 -8.61 10.57 16.87
N ALA A 14 -9.84 10.06 16.70
CA ALA A 14 -10.38 9.63 15.41
C ALA A 14 -10.83 10.81 14.53
N LEU A 15 -10.68 10.69 13.20
CA LEU A 15 -11.28 11.64 12.27
C LEU A 15 -12.77 11.33 12.10
N PRO A 16 -13.66 12.34 12.23
CA PRO A 16 -15.09 12.15 12.02
C PRO A 16 -15.39 11.83 10.56
N ASP A 17 -16.49 11.14 10.29
CA ASP A 17 -16.94 10.83 8.93
C ASP A 17 -17.23 12.08 8.08
N THR A 18 -17.47 13.22 8.73
CA THR A 18 -17.64 14.53 8.09
C THR A 18 -16.34 15.21 7.70
N ALA A 19 -15.18 14.67 8.12
CA ALA A 19 -13.88 15.22 7.74
C ALA A 19 -13.69 15.14 6.23
N THR A 20 -13.13 16.20 5.65
CA THR A 20 -12.80 16.27 4.24
C THR A 20 -11.30 16.09 4.03
N LEU A 21 -10.94 15.35 2.97
CA LEU A 21 -9.57 15.00 2.63
C LEU A 21 -9.23 15.47 1.22
N PRO A 22 -8.01 15.96 0.97
CA PRO A 22 -7.53 16.22 -0.38
C PRO A 22 -7.43 14.93 -1.19
N ALA A 23 -7.45 15.06 -2.52
CA ALA A 23 -7.42 13.95 -3.45
C ALA A 23 -6.30 12.93 -3.20
N ASP A 24 -5.08 13.39 -2.85
CA ASP A 24 -3.95 12.49 -2.60
C ASP A 24 -4.16 11.60 -1.37
N LEU A 25 -4.69 12.17 -0.28
CA LEU A 25 -5.00 11.40 0.93
C LEU A 25 -6.21 10.50 0.71
N ALA A 26 -7.19 10.94 -0.06
CA ALA A 26 -8.33 10.10 -0.44
C ALA A 26 -7.89 8.90 -1.29
N ALA A 27 -7.03 9.11 -2.28
CA ALA A 27 -6.50 8.03 -3.12
C ALA A 27 -5.65 7.05 -2.30
N LEU A 28 -4.79 7.58 -1.41
CA LEU A 28 -4.02 6.77 -0.47
C LEU A 28 -4.92 5.93 0.44
N TYR A 29 -6.01 6.51 0.96
CA TYR A 29 -6.99 5.81 1.80
C TYR A 29 -7.68 4.66 1.07
N LEU A 30 -7.97 4.85 -0.22
CA LEU A 30 -8.64 3.84 -1.03
C LEU A 30 -7.71 2.79 -1.64
N CYS A 31 -6.40 2.88 -1.39
CA CYS A 31 -5.38 2.03 -1.99
C CYS A 31 -5.32 2.12 -3.52
N MET A 32 -5.43 3.32 -4.08
CA MET A 32 -5.36 3.55 -5.53
C MET A 32 -4.53 4.79 -5.86
N SER A 33 -4.19 4.96 -7.13
CA SER A 33 -3.52 6.17 -7.60
C SER A 33 -4.49 7.36 -7.69
N PRO A 34 -4.02 8.61 -7.56
CA PRO A 34 -4.85 9.78 -7.79
C PRO A 34 -5.49 9.81 -9.19
N ALA A 35 -4.82 9.24 -10.20
CA ALA A 35 -5.37 9.10 -11.55
C ALA A 35 -6.56 8.13 -11.59
N GLN A 36 -6.44 6.96 -10.95
CA GLN A 36 -7.56 6.01 -10.83
C GLN A 36 -8.75 6.64 -10.11
N LEU A 37 -8.50 7.39 -9.04
CA LEU A 37 -9.55 8.13 -8.33
C LEU A 37 -10.21 9.21 -9.21
N ALA A 38 -9.44 9.89 -10.07
CA ALA A 38 -9.97 10.85 -11.03
C ALA A 38 -10.80 10.18 -12.13
N ASP A 39 -10.42 8.99 -12.58
CA ASP A 39 -11.15 8.25 -13.62
C ASP A 39 -12.47 7.67 -13.11
N LEU A 40 -12.54 7.29 -11.82
CA LEU A 40 -13.81 6.95 -11.16
C LEU A 40 -14.83 8.10 -11.18
N ARG A 41 -14.39 9.36 -11.30
CA ARG A 41 -15.31 10.50 -11.49
C ARG A 41 -15.90 10.56 -12.90
N LYS A 42 -15.14 10.08 -13.90
CA LYS A 42 -15.48 10.20 -15.33
C LYS A 42 -16.35 9.04 -15.82
N SER A 43 -16.42 7.93 -15.09
CA SER A 43 -17.27 6.80 -15.46
C SER A 43 -18.75 7.20 -15.36
N LYS A 44 -19.31 7.72 -16.45
CA LYS A 44 -20.75 7.94 -16.62
C LYS A 44 -21.48 6.61 -16.45
N ARG A 45 -22.53 6.61 -15.63
CA ARG A 45 -23.57 5.56 -15.68
C ARG A 45 -24.10 5.47 -17.11
N PRO A 46 -24.24 4.27 -17.69
CA PRO A 46 -25.29 4.06 -18.67
C PRO A 46 -26.63 4.22 -17.94
N ASP A 47 -27.45 5.17 -18.37
CA ASP A 47 -28.78 5.38 -17.85
C ASP A 47 -29.62 4.08 -17.95
N GLY A 48 -30.25 3.66 -16.84
CA GLY A 48 -31.45 2.81 -16.92
C GLY A 48 -31.45 1.41 -16.30
N ARG A 49 -30.45 0.97 -15.51
CA ARG A 49 -30.58 -0.29 -14.72
C ARG A 49 -30.42 -0.09 -13.21
N PRO A 50 -31.42 -0.47 -12.38
CA PRO A 50 -31.22 -0.59 -10.95
C PRO A 50 -30.42 -1.87 -10.67
N GLY A 51 -29.11 -1.73 -10.48
CA GLY A 51 -28.26 -2.87 -10.13
C GLY A 51 -26.76 -2.57 -10.19
N ASN A 52 -26.13 -2.55 -9.02
CA ASN A 52 -24.73 -2.94 -8.75
C ASN A 52 -23.61 -2.42 -9.68
N GLY A 53 -23.65 -1.15 -10.08
CA GLY A 53 -22.46 -0.46 -10.61
C GLY A 53 -21.51 -0.03 -9.47
N PRO A 54 -20.19 0.09 -9.70
CA PRO A 54 -19.26 0.56 -8.67
C PRO A 54 -19.70 1.93 -8.15
N SER A 55 -19.73 2.10 -6.84
CA SER A 55 -20.23 3.32 -6.19
C SER A 55 -19.35 4.51 -6.59
N VAL A 56 -19.87 5.45 -7.38
CA VAL A 56 -19.09 6.62 -7.83
C VAL A 56 -18.74 7.48 -6.61
N ILE A 57 -17.44 7.69 -6.36
CA ILE A 57 -16.98 8.57 -5.28
C ILE A 57 -16.89 9.99 -5.81
N GLN A 58 -17.88 10.82 -5.46
CA GLN A 58 -17.90 12.22 -5.82
C GLN A 58 -17.14 13.08 -4.80
N PRO A 59 -16.38 14.10 -5.24
CA PRO A 59 -15.89 15.15 -4.36
C PRO A 59 -17.04 15.89 -3.69
N VAL A 60 -16.78 16.45 -2.50
CA VAL A 60 -17.67 17.42 -1.87
C VAL A 60 -17.65 18.69 -2.71
N GLU A 61 -18.83 19.18 -3.12
CA GLU A 61 -18.94 20.48 -3.77
C GLU A 61 -18.55 21.57 -2.78
N GLY A 62 -17.44 22.25 -3.07
CA GLY A 62 -17.02 23.44 -2.34
C GLY A 62 -17.67 24.69 -2.92
N THR A 63 -17.76 25.75 -2.12
CA THR A 63 -18.11 27.10 -2.59
C THR A 63 -17.00 27.74 -3.44
N GLY A 64 -15.87 27.07 -3.61
CA GLY A 64 -14.77 27.50 -4.47
C GLY A 64 -15.05 27.17 -5.94
N GLY A 65 -14.78 28.14 -6.82
CA GLY A 65 -15.01 27.99 -8.27
C GLY A 65 -14.25 26.82 -8.91
N ALA A 66 -14.42 26.63 -10.22
CA ALA A 66 -13.99 25.46 -11.01
C ALA A 66 -12.51 25.02 -10.91
N LYS A 67 -11.64 25.77 -10.22
CA LYS A 67 -10.23 25.45 -9.98
C LYS A 67 -9.91 25.03 -8.54
N ALA A 68 -10.89 24.95 -7.64
CA ALA A 68 -10.66 24.53 -6.27
C ALA A 68 -10.22 23.05 -6.21
N PRO A 69 -9.28 22.69 -5.32
CA PRO A 69 -8.83 21.32 -5.16
C PRO A 69 -10.00 20.43 -4.70
N ALA A 70 -10.15 19.27 -5.34
CA ALA A 70 -11.21 18.33 -5.00
C ALA A 70 -11.01 17.77 -3.58
N LEU A 71 -12.05 17.90 -2.76
CA LEU A 71 -12.10 17.38 -1.40
C LEU A 71 -13.06 16.19 -1.33
N TYR A 72 -12.76 15.22 -0.46
CA TYR A 72 -13.53 14.00 -0.32
C TYR A 72 -13.93 13.75 1.12
N GLN A 73 -15.19 13.39 1.34
CA GLN A 73 -15.68 13.08 2.67
C GLN A 73 -15.22 11.69 3.13
N LEU A 74 -14.60 11.61 4.31
CA LEU A 74 -14.02 10.37 4.84
C LEU A 74 -15.06 9.26 5.05
N GLY A 75 -16.28 9.57 5.50
CA GLY A 75 -17.35 8.57 5.65
C GLY A 75 -17.70 7.86 4.34
N THR A 76 -17.72 8.60 3.22
CA THR A 76 -17.94 8.04 1.88
C THR A 76 -16.78 7.13 1.47
N LEU A 77 -15.54 7.54 1.74
CA LEU A 77 -14.35 6.73 1.47
C LEU A 77 -14.32 5.44 2.30
N ARG A 78 -14.69 5.51 3.59
CA ARG A 78 -14.84 4.34 4.49
C ARG A 78 -15.88 3.37 3.95
N THR A 79 -17.03 3.87 3.53
CA THR A 79 -18.11 3.06 2.97
C THR A 79 -17.67 2.37 1.68
N PHE A 80 -17.02 3.12 0.78
CA PHE A 80 -16.48 2.55 -0.44
C PHE A 80 -15.40 1.49 -0.18
N ALA A 81 -14.46 1.77 0.72
CA ALA A 81 -13.38 0.83 1.06
C ALA A 81 -13.91 -0.49 1.63
N LYS A 82 -14.99 -0.44 2.43
CA LYS A 82 -15.71 -1.62 2.93
C LYS A 82 -16.41 -2.40 1.82
N ALA A 83 -17.07 -1.71 0.90
CA ALA A 83 -17.77 -2.33 -0.23
C ALA A 83 -16.81 -2.95 -1.26
N HIS A 84 -15.59 -2.41 -1.38
CA HIS A 84 -14.59 -2.81 -2.36
C HIS A 84 -13.31 -3.27 -1.66
N ALA A 85 -13.36 -4.43 -1.00
CA ALA A 85 -12.19 -5.07 -0.42
C ALA A 85 -11.25 -5.55 -1.55
N ALA A 86 -10.09 -4.91 -1.67
CA ALA A 86 -9.02 -5.35 -2.55
C ALA A 86 -7.94 -6.08 -1.74
N PRO A 87 -7.23 -7.06 -2.33
CA PRO A 87 -6.03 -7.65 -1.72
C PRO A 87 -5.01 -6.58 -1.31
N SER A 88 -4.17 -6.89 -0.33
CA SER A 88 -3.07 -6.01 0.05
C SER A 88 -2.16 -5.79 -1.17
N ALA A 89 -1.83 -4.54 -1.46
CA ALA A 89 -0.97 -4.22 -2.62
C ALA A 89 0.41 -4.88 -2.51
N PHE A 90 0.85 -5.18 -1.28
CA PHE A 90 2.07 -5.94 -1.00
C PHE A 90 1.96 -7.38 -1.46
N ASP A 91 0.83 -8.04 -1.21
CA ASP A 91 0.58 -9.40 -1.69
C ASP A 91 0.46 -9.42 -3.21
N THR A 92 -0.13 -8.38 -3.82
CA THR A 92 -0.13 -8.24 -5.30
C THR A 92 1.28 -8.11 -5.87
N ALA A 93 2.13 -7.27 -5.26
CA ALA A 93 3.52 -7.11 -5.69
C ALA A 93 4.31 -8.42 -5.57
N LEU A 94 4.11 -9.17 -4.48
CA LEU A 94 4.72 -10.49 -4.27
C LEU A 94 4.24 -11.53 -5.29
N ASN A 95 2.95 -11.56 -5.61
CA ASN A 95 2.39 -12.47 -6.60
C ASN A 95 2.89 -12.19 -8.03
N THR A 96 3.39 -10.99 -8.28
CA THR A 96 4.05 -10.61 -9.55
C THR A 96 5.52 -11.07 -9.59
N GLY A 97 6.01 -11.70 -8.52
CA GLY A 97 7.38 -12.20 -8.40
C GLY A 97 8.42 -11.09 -8.23
N MET A 98 9.67 -11.38 -8.60
CA MET A 98 10.79 -10.45 -8.44
C MET A 98 10.58 -9.11 -9.13
N LEU A 99 9.94 -9.09 -10.30
CA LEU A 99 9.64 -7.85 -11.01
C LEU A 99 8.80 -6.91 -10.15
N GLY A 100 7.69 -7.42 -9.58
CA GLY A 100 6.85 -6.63 -8.68
C GLY A 100 7.60 -6.18 -7.44
N TRP A 101 8.38 -7.08 -6.84
CA TRP A 101 9.15 -6.82 -5.62
C TRP A 101 10.15 -5.66 -5.75
N VAL A 102 10.84 -5.54 -6.89
CA VAL A 102 11.89 -4.54 -7.10
C VAL A 102 11.44 -3.29 -7.86
N SER A 103 10.30 -3.32 -8.55
CA SER A 103 9.87 -2.20 -9.40
C SER A 103 8.59 -1.49 -8.95
N ALA A 104 7.69 -2.18 -8.23
CA ALA A 104 6.43 -1.59 -7.80
C ALA A 104 6.68 -0.62 -6.64
N LYS A 105 6.51 0.68 -6.89
CA LYS A 105 6.56 1.70 -5.83
C LYS A 105 5.26 1.71 -5.06
N LEU A 106 5.30 1.22 -3.82
CA LEU A 106 4.17 1.16 -2.92
C LEU A 106 4.32 2.22 -1.82
N PRO A 107 3.21 2.80 -1.32
CA PRO A 107 3.28 3.77 -0.24
C PRO A 107 3.43 3.09 1.11
N PHE A 108 4.32 3.64 1.93
CA PHE A 108 4.56 3.26 3.31
C PHE A 108 4.37 4.47 4.22
N PHE A 109 3.75 4.26 5.38
CA PHE A 109 3.80 5.22 6.48
C PHE A 109 5.22 5.27 7.02
N ALA A 110 5.71 6.48 7.32
CA ALA A 110 7.06 6.71 7.82
C ALA A 110 7.09 7.86 8.83
N GLU A 111 8.04 7.81 9.75
CA GLU A 111 8.27 8.90 10.69
C GLU A 111 8.63 10.19 9.95
N ARG A 112 8.16 11.33 10.46
CA ARG A 112 8.70 12.64 10.09
C ARG A 112 10.17 12.66 10.50
N GLU A 113 11.03 13.11 9.59
CA GLU A 113 12.50 13.05 9.68
C GLU A 113 13.04 12.76 11.09
N PRO A 114 13.57 11.54 11.34
CA PRO A 114 14.13 11.25 12.64
C PRO A 114 15.34 12.17 12.86
N ARG A 115 15.18 13.18 13.72
CA ARG A 115 16.24 14.16 14.08
C ARG A 115 17.53 13.48 14.56
N THR A 116 17.41 12.25 15.08
CA THR A 116 18.49 11.41 15.60
C THR A 116 19.15 10.51 14.54
N LYS A 117 18.58 10.37 13.34
CA LYS A 117 19.08 9.47 12.28
C LYS A 117 19.15 10.21 10.94
N ARG A 118 20.13 11.11 10.79
CA ARG A 118 20.40 11.87 9.54
C ARG A 118 20.32 10.93 8.31
N GLY A 119 19.31 11.14 7.47
CA GLY A 119 19.19 10.52 6.14
C GLY A 119 18.50 9.15 6.07
N LYS A 120 18.25 8.44 7.18
CA LYS A 120 17.58 7.12 7.13
C LYS A 120 16.08 7.27 7.40
N ARG A 121 15.25 6.77 6.47
CA ARG A 121 13.79 6.71 6.63
C ARG A 121 13.45 5.59 7.61
N VAL A 122 12.59 5.87 8.59
CA VAL A 122 12.05 4.87 9.52
C VAL A 122 10.60 4.61 9.11
N LEU A 123 10.33 3.40 8.63
CA LEU A 123 9.04 2.95 8.17
C LEU A 123 8.20 2.47 9.35
N ILE A 124 6.91 2.76 9.33
CA ILE A 124 5.95 2.38 10.37
C ILE A 124 5.11 1.19 9.91
N GLY A 125 4.75 1.16 8.63
CA GLY A 125 3.86 0.15 8.07
C GLY A 125 3.51 0.42 6.61
N GLY A 126 2.93 -0.57 5.94
CA GLY A 126 2.43 -0.42 4.59
C GLY A 126 1.15 0.41 4.54
N ALA A 127 1.13 1.51 3.78
CA ALA A 127 -0.05 2.40 3.75
C ALA A 127 -1.23 1.77 2.98
N TRP A 128 -0.93 0.86 2.06
CA TRP A 128 -1.92 0.08 1.32
C TRP A 128 -2.19 -1.30 1.91
N ASP A 129 -1.66 -1.59 3.10
CA ASP A 129 -1.89 -2.87 3.75
C ASP A 129 -3.24 -2.87 4.51
N ARG A 130 -4.30 -3.30 3.84
CA ARG A 130 -5.65 -3.28 4.44
C ARG A 130 -5.82 -4.30 5.57
N ALA A 131 -4.94 -5.29 5.68
CA ALA A 131 -4.97 -6.26 6.76
C ALA A 131 -4.37 -5.71 8.06
N ASP A 132 -3.66 -4.58 8.01
CA ASP A 132 -3.06 -3.95 9.18
C ASP A 132 -4.14 -3.33 10.10
N PRO A 133 -4.34 -3.86 11.33
CA PRO A 133 -5.35 -3.33 12.24
C PRO A 133 -5.04 -1.90 12.70
N LEU A 134 -3.78 -1.46 12.61
CA LEU A 134 -3.36 -0.11 13.00
C LEU A 134 -3.42 0.89 11.84
N ARG A 135 -3.84 0.47 10.65
CA ARG A 135 -3.84 1.31 9.44
C ARG A 135 -4.67 2.57 9.62
N GLU A 136 -5.88 2.48 10.17
CA GLU A 136 -6.76 3.63 10.37
C GLU A 136 -6.11 4.66 11.31
N GLN A 137 -5.53 4.19 12.42
CA GLN A 137 -4.81 5.05 13.37
C GLN A 137 -3.62 5.75 12.71
N ARG A 138 -2.83 5.02 11.92
CA ARG A 138 -1.69 5.57 11.15
C ARG A 138 -2.15 6.57 10.11
N PHE A 139 -3.26 6.31 9.43
CA PHE A 139 -3.85 7.25 8.48
C PHE A 139 -4.30 8.55 9.16
N VAL A 140 -4.93 8.47 10.33
CA VAL A 140 -5.29 9.66 11.11
C VAL A 140 -4.05 10.43 11.55
N ALA A 141 -2.99 9.75 11.98
CA ALA A 141 -1.71 10.39 12.29
C ALA A 141 -1.10 11.09 11.07
N LEU A 142 -1.26 10.51 9.87
CA LEU A 142 -0.81 11.13 8.62
C LEU A 142 -1.63 12.37 8.28
N ALA A 143 -2.95 12.29 8.35
CA ALA A 143 -3.86 13.41 8.06
C ALA A 143 -3.66 14.57 9.05
N LYS A 144 -3.30 14.28 10.30
CA LYS A 144 -2.90 15.27 11.32
C LYS A 144 -1.45 15.78 11.14
N GLY A 145 -0.72 15.30 10.12
CA GLY A 145 0.66 15.69 9.86
C GLY A 145 1.66 15.23 10.92
N ARG A 146 1.35 14.23 11.74
CA ARG A 146 2.26 13.68 12.77
C ARG A 146 3.29 12.73 12.15
N ILE A 147 2.89 12.01 11.10
CA ILE A 147 3.75 11.15 10.29
C ILE A 147 3.75 11.62 8.84
N ARG A 148 4.55 10.97 7.97
CA ARG A 148 4.51 11.16 6.53
C ARG A 148 4.27 9.82 5.83
N PHE A 149 4.07 9.85 4.52
CA PHE A 149 4.20 8.65 3.71
C PHE A 149 5.34 8.82 2.70
N THR A 150 5.87 7.70 2.24
CA THR A 150 6.88 7.64 1.18
C THR A 150 6.54 6.50 0.24
N SER A 151 6.78 6.69 -1.06
CA SER A 151 6.64 5.63 -2.06
C SER A 151 8.01 5.02 -2.34
N ILE A 152 8.16 3.73 -2.03
CA ILE A 152 9.39 2.94 -2.23
C ILE A 152 8.99 1.52 -2.64
N THR A 153 9.95 0.75 -3.15
CA THR A 153 9.70 -0.65 -3.51
C THR A 153 9.73 -1.55 -2.28
N CYS A 154 9.19 -2.77 -2.39
CA CYS A 154 9.27 -3.73 -1.29
C CYS A 154 10.73 -4.10 -0.96
N ALA A 155 11.58 -4.22 -1.99
CA ALA A 155 13.02 -4.44 -1.82
C ALA A 155 13.71 -3.32 -1.03
N GLU A 156 13.40 -2.05 -1.35
CA GLU A 156 13.89 -0.89 -0.61
C GLU A 156 13.32 -0.87 0.83
N ALA A 157 12.07 -1.27 1.01
CA ALA A 157 11.42 -1.29 2.32
C ALA A 157 12.02 -2.32 3.27
N VAL A 158 12.34 -3.54 2.79
CA VAL A 158 12.97 -4.58 3.62
C VAL A 158 14.39 -4.19 4.05
N SER A 159 15.10 -3.39 3.24
CA SER A 159 16.43 -2.88 3.57
C SER A 159 16.42 -1.55 4.37
N SER A 160 15.23 -1.02 4.67
CA SER A 160 15.06 0.22 5.44
C SER A 160 14.99 -0.02 6.95
N LEU A 161 15.05 1.05 7.74
CA LEU A 161 14.76 0.98 9.17
C LEU A 161 13.25 0.97 9.41
N TRP A 162 12.83 0.29 10.46
CA TRP A 162 11.43 0.21 10.87
C TRP A 162 11.25 0.63 12.32
N ALA A 163 10.09 1.22 12.62
CA ALA A 163 9.67 1.59 13.96
C ALA A 163 9.27 0.36 14.80
N ASP A 164 8.82 -0.70 14.13
CA ASP A 164 8.40 -1.96 14.74
C ASP A 164 9.07 -3.16 14.06
N VAL A 165 9.68 -4.02 14.87
CA VAL A 165 10.40 -5.21 14.42
C VAL A 165 9.44 -6.26 13.89
N ALA A 166 8.24 -6.41 14.48
CA ALA A 166 7.27 -7.40 14.02
C ALA A 166 6.78 -7.09 12.61
N SER A 167 6.45 -5.82 12.35
CA SER A 167 6.07 -5.32 11.02
C SER A 167 7.20 -5.49 10.00
N HIS A 168 8.44 -5.18 10.38
CA HIS A 168 9.60 -5.40 9.51
C HIS A 168 9.78 -6.87 9.15
N ARG A 169 9.73 -7.74 10.15
CA ARG A 169 9.89 -9.18 9.98
C ARG A 169 8.79 -9.77 9.10
N ALA A 170 7.54 -9.36 9.29
CA ALA A 170 6.43 -9.82 8.46
C ALA A 170 6.62 -9.52 6.96
N LEU A 171 7.21 -8.37 6.62
CA LEU A 171 7.56 -8.04 5.24
C LEU A 171 8.84 -8.78 4.78
N ALA A 172 9.86 -8.83 5.64
CA ALA A 172 11.15 -9.43 5.32
C ALA A 172 11.02 -10.95 5.06
N ASP A 173 10.25 -11.66 5.87
CA ASP A 173 10.02 -13.11 5.73
C ASP A 173 9.37 -13.43 4.37
N LYS A 174 8.42 -12.60 3.91
CA LYS A 174 7.83 -12.72 2.57
C LYS A 174 8.86 -12.51 1.46
N GLY A 175 9.74 -11.52 1.62
CA GLY A 175 10.83 -11.25 0.67
C GLY A 175 11.88 -12.37 0.62
N LEU A 176 12.26 -12.92 1.78
CA LEU A 176 13.17 -14.06 1.87
C LEU A 176 12.58 -15.31 1.22
N ALA A 177 11.30 -15.60 1.46
CA ALA A 177 10.61 -16.71 0.81
C ALA A 177 10.60 -16.57 -0.72
N LEU A 178 10.36 -15.35 -1.23
CA LEU A 178 10.45 -15.07 -2.66
C LEU A 178 11.85 -15.35 -3.20
N LEU A 179 12.90 -14.81 -2.59
CA LEU A 179 14.29 -15.00 -3.03
C LEU A 179 14.71 -16.47 -3.01
N SER A 180 14.34 -17.22 -1.99
CA SER A 180 14.61 -18.66 -1.90
C SER A 180 13.95 -19.42 -3.04
N ARG A 181 12.69 -19.12 -3.35
CA ARG A 181 11.97 -19.75 -4.47
C ARG A 181 12.64 -19.49 -5.81
N GLU A 182 13.03 -18.25 -6.08
CA GLU A 182 13.70 -17.90 -7.34
C GLU A 182 15.07 -18.57 -7.46
N THR A 183 15.82 -18.65 -6.35
CA THR A 183 17.09 -19.37 -6.28
C THR A 183 16.90 -20.85 -6.65
N GLN A 184 15.89 -21.50 -6.07
CA GLN A 184 15.58 -22.90 -6.34
C GLN A 184 15.19 -23.16 -7.81
N VAL A 185 14.45 -22.22 -8.43
CA VAL A 185 14.09 -22.32 -9.85
C VAL A 185 15.35 -22.26 -10.73
N ILE A 186 16.29 -21.36 -10.42
CA ILE A 186 17.56 -21.25 -11.15
C ILE A 186 18.39 -22.53 -11.00
N GLU A 187 18.54 -23.03 -9.77
CA GLU A 187 19.30 -24.27 -9.49
C GLU A 187 18.70 -25.47 -10.24
N THR A 188 17.37 -25.56 -10.28
CA THR A 188 16.66 -26.62 -11.02
C THR A 188 16.94 -26.51 -12.52
N SER A 189 16.84 -25.31 -13.09
CA SER A 189 17.12 -25.08 -14.51
C SER A 189 18.57 -25.39 -14.88
N LEU A 190 19.53 -25.09 -14.00
CA LEU A 190 20.94 -25.45 -14.18
C LEU A 190 21.14 -26.98 -14.18
N ALA A 191 20.50 -27.70 -13.26
CA ALA A 191 20.55 -29.16 -13.20
C ALA A 191 19.95 -29.81 -14.45
N GLU A 192 18.81 -29.32 -14.91
CA GLU A 192 18.15 -29.76 -16.15
C GLU A 192 19.03 -29.49 -17.38
N THR A 193 19.66 -28.31 -17.44
CA THR A 193 20.59 -27.94 -18.52
C THR A 193 21.82 -28.86 -18.54
N ALA A 194 22.37 -29.19 -17.36
CA ALA A 194 23.49 -30.12 -17.25
C ALA A 194 23.11 -31.55 -17.70
N ALA A 195 21.92 -32.01 -17.32
CA ALA A 195 21.40 -33.31 -17.75
C ALA A 195 21.23 -33.37 -19.28
N LEU A 196 20.66 -32.32 -19.88
CA LEU A 196 20.49 -32.20 -21.33
C LEU A 196 21.84 -32.21 -22.06
N ALA A 197 22.84 -31.50 -21.54
CA ALA A 197 24.18 -31.49 -22.10
C ALA A 197 24.87 -32.86 -22.04
N ALA A 198 24.71 -33.59 -20.92
CA ALA A 198 25.27 -34.93 -20.76
C ALA A 198 24.65 -35.95 -21.72
N THR A 199 23.33 -35.88 -21.96
CA THR A 199 22.66 -36.75 -22.95
C THR A 199 23.15 -36.47 -24.37
N ALA A 200 23.30 -35.20 -24.75
CA ALA A 200 23.80 -34.82 -26.06
C ALA A 200 25.23 -35.33 -26.32
N GLN A 201 26.07 -35.33 -25.27
CA GLN A 201 27.43 -35.87 -25.35
C GLN A 201 27.45 -37.40 -25.47
N ALA A 202 26.54 -38.09 -24.79
CA ALA A 202 26.40 -39.55 -24.91
C ALA A 202 25.92 -39.98 -26.30
N ASP A 203 24.94 -39.26 -26.87
CA ASP A 203 24.43 -39.53 -28.22
C ASP A 203 25.49 -39.27 -29.30
N ALA A 204 26.29 -38.21 -29.14
CA ALA A 204 27.40 -37.89 -30.05
C ALA A 204 28.56 -38.92 -29.99
N ALA A 205 28.75 -39.60 -28.87
CA ALA A 205 29.76 -40.65 -28.71
C ALA A 205 29.30 -42.02 -29.23
N ALA A 206 27.98 -42.21 -29.42
CA ALA A 206 27.38 -43.44 -29.92
C ALA A 206 27.11 -43.45 -31.44
N ALA A 207 27.30 -42.30 -32.11
CA ALA A 207 27.19 -42.12 -33.56
C ALA A 207 28.56 -42.25 -34.25
#